data_AF-A0A536UX37-F1
#
_entry.id   AF-A0A536UX37-F1
#
_cell.length_a   1.000
_cell.length_b   1.000
_cell.length_c   1.000
_cell.angle_alpha   90.00
_cell.angle_beta   90.00
_cell.angle_gamma   90.00
#
_symmetry.space_group_name_H-M   'P 1'
#
loop_
_entity.id
_entity.type
_entity.pdbx_description
1 polymer ?
#
loop_
_entity_poly.entity_id
_entity_poly.type
_entity_poly.pdbx_seq_one_letter_code
_entity_poly.pdbx_strand_id
1 'polypeptide(L)' 'CARLSISPKQAIAIGDGANDLPMMGEAGLSVAYHAKPKVREQAMAQINEGGLDRLLQLVN' A
#
# COMPACT_ATOMS: atom_id res chain seq x y z
N CYS A 1 -6.84 -9.00 8.76
CA CYS A 1 -7.39 -9.99 7.81
C CYS A 1 -8.09 -11.15 8.52
N ALA A 2 -7.39 -12.02 9.27
CA ALA A 2 -8.00 -13.19 9.93
C ALA A 2 -9.24 -12.87 10.80
N ARG A 3 -9.20 -11.81 11.61
CA ARG A 3 -10.35 -11.37 12.44
C ARG A 3 -11.59 -10.96 11.63
N LEU A 4 -11.44 -10.63 10.36
CA LEU A 4 -12.52 -10.25 9.45
C LEU A 4 -12.86 -11.38 8.47
N SER A 5 -12.24 -12.55 8.61
CA SER A 5 -12.40 -13.70 7.70
C SER A 5 -12.12 -13.37 6.23
N ILE A 6 -11.14 -12.49 5.97
CA ILE A 6 -10.69 -12.13 4.62
C ILE A 6 -9.23 -12.54 4.38
N SER A 7 -8.88 -12.79 3.13
CA SER A 7 -7.50 -12.98 2.70
C SER A 7 -6.72 -11.66 2.77
N PRO A 8 -5.42 -11.64 3.13
CA PRO A 8 -4.54 -10.49 2.94
C PRO A 8 -4.55 -9.95 1.50
N LYS A 9 -4.82 -10.80 0.51
CA LYS A 9 -4.96 -10.39 -0.90
C LYS A 9 -6.24 -9.60 -1.19
N GLN A 10 -7.16 -9.48 -0.22
CA GLN A 10 -8.30 -8.59 -0.27
C GLN A 10 -8.06 -7.28 0.50
N ALA A 11 -6.84 -7.07 1.02
CA ALA A 11 -6.47 -5.87 1.75
C ALA A 11 -5.58 -4.95 0.91
N ILE A 12 -5.63 -3.67 1.22
CA ILE A 12 -4.73 -2.64 0.72
C ILE A 12 -3.77 -2.28 1.85
N ALA A 13 -2.47 -2.35 1.57
CA ALA A 13 -1.42 -1.86 2.47
C ALA A 13 -0.87 -0.54 1.96
N ILE A 14 -0.73 0.45 2.85
CA ILE A 14 -0.19 1.77 2.52
C ILE A 14 0.96 2.04 3.48
N GLY A 15 2.10 2.48 2.96
CA GLY A 15 3.30 2.73 3.75
C GLY A 15 4.24 3.74 3.10
N ASP A 16 5.15 4.29 3.89
CA ASP A 16 6.15 5.26 3.49
C ASP A 16 7.59 4.76 3.74
N GLY A 17 7.73 3.75 4.61
CA GLY A 17 8.98 3.26 5.15
C GLY A 17 9.31 1.80 4.81
N ALA A 18 10.59 1.44 4.92
CA ALA A 18 11.05 0.08 4.62
C ALA A 18 10.50 -0.98 5.60
N ASN A 19 10.08 -0.57 6.79
CA ASN A 19 9.38 -1.38 7.78
C ASN A 19 8.02 -1.88 7.28
N ASP A 20 7.41 -1.19 6.31
CA ASP A 20 6.10 -1.56 5.77
C ASP A 20 6.20 -2.61 4.66
N LEU A 21 7.41 -2.82 4.09
CA LEU A 21 7.63 -3.74 2.97
C LEU A 21 7.13 -5.17 3.22
N PRO A 22 7.32 -5.79 4.41
CA PRO A 22 6.74 -7.10 4.69
C PRO A 22 5.21 -7.08 4.61
N MET A 23 4.56 -6.05 5.15
CA MET A 23 3.09 -5.91 5.08
C MET A 23 2.61 -5.65 3.65
N MET A 24 3.35 -4.83 2.90
CA MET A 24 3.06 -4.48 1.51
C MET A 24 3.18 -5.69 0.57
N GLY A 25 4.15 -6.59 0.81
CA GLY A 25 4.31 -7.83 0.02
C GLY A 25 3.17 -8.83 0.21
N GLU A 26 2.54 -8.84 1.38
CA GLU A 26 1.43 -9.74 1.68
C GLU A 26 0.08 -9.23 1.15
N ALA A 27 -0.10 -7.91 1.04
CA ALA A 27 -1.34 -7.30 0.58
C ALA A 27 -1.69 -7.63 -0.89
N GLY A 28 -2.96 -7.44 -1.26
CA GLY A 28 -3.41 -7.56 -2.64
C GLY A 28 -3.10 -6.33 -3.48
N LEU A 29 -3.11 -5.15 -2.84
CA LEU A 29 -2.64 -3.90 -3.39
C LEU A 29 -1.71 -3.25 -2.37
N SER A 30 -0.55 -2.79 -2.81
CA SER A 30 0.36 -1.99 -1.99
C SER A 30 0.58 -0.61 -2.58
N VAL A 31 0.49 0.43 -1.74
CA VAL A 31 0.62 1.82 -2.16
C VAL A 31 1.71 2.51 -1.34
N ALA A 32 2.74 2.99 -2.03
CA ALA A 32 3.74 3.87 -1.44
C ALA A 32 3.18 5.30 -1.36
N TYR A 33 3.00 5.83 -0.14
CA TYR A 33 2.50 7.19 0.08
C TYR A 33 3.62 8.09 0.60
N HIS A 34 4.01 9.11 -0.17
CA HIS A 34 5.17 9.98 0.13
C HIS A 34 6.43 9.20 0.56
N ALA A 35 6.63 8.03 -0.05
CA ALA A 35 7.57 7.04 0.43
C ALA A 35 9.01 7.26 -0.07
N LYS A 36 9.98 6.70 0.66
CA LYS A 36 11.39 6.68 0.25
C LYS A 36 11.60 5.85 -1.03
N PRO A 37 12.66 6.09 -1.84
CA PRO A 37 12.91 5.38 -3.11
C PRO A 37 12.79 3.85 -3.00
N LYS A 38 13.42 3.25 -1.98
CA LYS A 38 13.37 1.79 -1.74
C LYS A 38 11.95 1.24 -1.59
N VAL A 39 11.04 2.01 -1.02
CA VAL A 39 9.63 1.60 -0.82
C VAL A 39 8.85 1.77 -2.11
N ARG A 40 9.08 2.88 -2.82
CA ARG A 40 8.46 3.17 -4.12
C ARG A 40 8.75 2.10 -5.17
N GLU A 41 9.99 1.62 -5.21
CA GLU A 41 10.44 0.55 -6.11
C GLU A 41 9.74 -0.80 -5.87
N GLN A 42 9.21 -1.03 -4.66
CA GLN A 42 8.60 -2.30 -4.27
C GLN A 42 7.08 -2.25 -4.14
N ALA A 43 6.49 -1.04 -4.18
CA ALA A 43 5.05 -0.84 -4.12
C ALA A 43 4.41 -1.03 -5.50
N MET A 44 3.17 -1.50 -5.53
CA MET A 44 2.40 -1.66 -6.77
C MET A 44 1.91 -0.32 -7.33
N ALA A 45 1.62 0.64 -6.46
CA ALA A 45 1.25 1.99 -6.83
C ALA A 45 1.97 3.02 -5.95
N GLN A 46 2.04 4.27 -6.42
CA GLN A 46 2.72 5.36 -5.73
C GLN A 46 1.84 6.60 -5.73
N ILE A 47 1.77 7.26 -4.58
CA ILE A 47 1.20 8.59 -4.41
C ILE A 47 2.34 9.48 -3.92
N ASN A 48 2.96 10.20 -4.85
CA ASN A 48 4.10 11.07 -4.58
C ASN A 48 3.67 12.52 -4.28
N GLU A 49 2.44 12.90 -4.64
CA GLU A 49 1.91 14.26 -4.51
C GLU A 49 0.44 14.23 -4.09
N GLY A 50 0.00 15.29 -3.41
CA GLY A 50 -1.36 15.39 -2.89
C GLY A 50 -1.59 14.57 -1.62
N GLY A 51 -2.87 14.42 -1.27
CA GLY A 51 -3.31 13.72 -0.06
C GLY A 51 -3.65 12.25 -0.27
N LEU A 52 -4.00 11.58 0.83
CA LEU A 52 -4.39 10.17 0.83
C LEU A 52 -5.72 9.91 0.11
N ASP A 53 -6.52 10.95 -0.13
CA ASP A 53 -7.74 10.90 -0.95
C ASP A 53 -7.49 10.41 -2.38
N ARG A 54 -6.27 10.58 -2.90
CA ARG A 54 -5.83 10.00 -4.17
C ARG A 54 -5.93 8.49 -4.22
N LEU A 55 -5.93 7.81 -3.06
CA LEU A 55 -6.17 6.37 -2.97
C LEU A 55 -7.53 5.98 -3.56
N LEU A 56 -8.56 6.82 -3.42
CA LEU A 56 -9.90 6.53 -3.95
C LEU A 56 -9.90 6.35 -5.48
N GLN A 57 -8.92 6.95 -6.18
CA GLN A 57 -8.76 6.82 -7.62
C GLN A 57 -8.21 5.46 -8.03
N LEU A 58 -7.68 4.66 -7.08
CA LEU A 58 -7.11 3.34 -7.32
C LEU A 58 -8.09 2.18 -7.02
N VAL A 59 -9.23 2.47 -6.39
CA VAL A 59 -10.16 1.45 -5.86
C VAL A 59 -11.58 1.57 -6.42
N ASN A 60 -11.77 2.40 -7.44
CA ASN A 60 -13.04 2.57 -8.15
C ASN A 60 -13.24 1.52 -9.24
#